data_AF-A0A7V8Z7R4-F1
#
_entry.id   AF-A0A7V8Z7R4-F1
#
_cell.length_a   1.000
_cell.length_b   1.000
_cell.length_c   1.000
_cell.angle_alpha   90.00
_cell.angle_beta   90.00
_cell.angle_gamma   90.00
#
_symmetry.space_group_name_H-M   'P 1'
#
loop_
_entity.id
_entity.type
_entity.pdbx_description
1 polymer ?
#
loop_
_entity_poly.entity_id
_entity_poly.type
_entity_poly.pdbx_seq_one_letter_code
_entity_poly.pdbx_strand_id
1 'polypeptide(L)'
;YQGLQKLHEKSKTPRKKPRKSELTDEQKQSNRELARRRVAVEHVIRCLKIFRILAERYRNRRKRFAIRFNLIAGLHNFELSLG
;
A
#
# COMPACT_ATOMS: atom_id res chain seq x y z
N TYR A 1 9.36 -9.80 1.32
CA TYR A 1 9.85 -8.40 1.22
C TYR A 1 11.08 -8.15 2.09
N GLN A 2 12.10 -9.02 2.07
CA GLN A 2 13.41 -8.64 2.60
C GLN A 2 14.13 -7.84 1.50
N GLY A 3 14.88 -6.80 1.87
CA GLY A 3 15.63 -5.97 0.93
C GLY A 3 14.93 -4.71 0.42
N LEU A 4 13.65 -4.46 0.74
CA LEU A 4 13.00 -3.17 0.40
C LEU A 4 13.72 -1.97 1.03
N GLN A 5 14.28 -2.17 2.24
CA GLN A 5 15.11 -1.17 2.91
C GLN A 5 16.36 -0.80 2.11
N LYS A 6 16.88 -1.71 1.26
CA LYS A 6 18.02 -1.44 0.38
C LYS A 6 17.64 -0.56 -0.82
N LEU A 7 16.38 -0.58 -1.24
CA LEU A 7 15.86 0.22 -2.36
C LEU A 7 15.30 1.57 -1.90
N HIS A 8 14.74 1.61 -0.69
CA HIS A 8 14.12 2.78 -0.10
C HIS A 8 14.45 2.83 1.38
N GLU A 9 15.38 3.71 1.75
CA GLU A 9 15.91 3.87 3.11
C GLU A 9 14.81 4.09 4.16
N LYS A 10 13.76 4.84 3.81
CA LYS A 10 12.63 5.15 4.70
C LYS A 10 11.60 4.01 4.81
N SER A 11 11.86 2.83 4.25
CA SER A 11 10.93 1.70 4.28
C SER A 11 10.78 1.09 5.67
N LYS A 12 9.54 1.05 6.15
CA LYS A 12 9.18 0.33 7.38
C LYS A 12 8.56 -1.03 7.05
N THR A 13 9.23 -2.09 7.47
CA THR A 13 8.74 -3.47 7.37
C THR A 13 8.42 -4.02 8.76
N PRO A 14 7.39 -4.86 8.90
CA PRO A 14 7.08 -5.47 10.18
C PRO A 14 8.22 -6.39 10.62
N ARG A 15 8.50 -6.40 11.92
CA ARG A 15 9.47 -7.31 12.51
C ARG A 15 8.93 -8.73 12.43
N LYS A 16 9.69 -9.63 11.79
CA LYS A 16 9.36 -11.05 11.73
C LYS A 16 9.68 -11.73 13.05
N LYS A 17 8.85 -12.70 13.43
CA LYS A 17 9.15 -13.61 14.54
C LYS A 17 10.45 -14.38 14.24
N PRO A 18 11.44 -14.41 15.15
CA PRO A 18 12.66 -15.18 14.95
C PRO A 18 12.39 -16.68 15.10
N ARG A 19 13.29 -17.52 14.59
CA ARG A 19 13.15 -18.98 14.72
C ARG A 19 13.34 -19.36 16.19
N LYS A 20 12.41 -20.14 16.77
CA LYS A 20 12.40 -20.60 18.17
C LYS A 20 12.27 -19.50 19.24
N SER A 21 11.80 -18.30 18.90
CA SER A 21 11.52 -17.26 19.90
C SER A 21 10.29 -16.44 19.55
N GLU A 22 9.76 -15.71 20.54
CA GLU A 22 8.62 -14.82 20.38
C GLU A 22 9.05 -13.38 20.07
N LEU A 23 8.11 -12.62 19.50
CA LEU A 23 8.25 -11.16 19.45
C LEU A 23 8.06 -10.59 20.85
N THR A 24 8.86 -9.59 21.21
CA THR A 24 8.62 -8.80 22.43
C THR A 24 7.33 -7.99 22.28
N ASP A 25 6.74 -7.56 23.39
CA ASP A 25 5.45 -6.85 23.34
C ASP A 25 5.57 -5.48 22.66
N GLU A 26 6.70 -4.80 22.81
CA GLU A 26 7.04 -3.59 22.05
C GLU A 26 7.07 -3.85 20.54
N GLN A 27 7.66 -4.97 20.11
CA GLN A 27 7.73 -5.34 18.70
C GLN A 27 6.33 -5.65 18.14
N LYS A 28 5.50 -6.36 18.92
CA LYS A 28 4.09 -6.60 18.56
C LYS A 28 3.34 -5.28 18.44
N GLN A 29 3.54 -4.35 19.38
CA GLN A 29 2.88 -3.05 19.35
C GLN A 29 3.29 -2.21 18.13
N SER A 30 4.58 -2.15 17.83
CA SER A 30 5.09 -1.47 16.63
C SER A 30 4.54 -2.08 15.35
N ASN A 31 4.48 -3.42 15.27
CA ASN A 31 3.88 -4.11 14.13
C ASN A 31 2.37 -3.81 14.00
N ARG A 32 1.62 -3.74 15.12
CA ARG A 32 0.19 -3.38 15.13
C ARG A 32 -0.03 -1.96 14.61
N GLU A 33 0.78 -1.01 15.05
CA GLU A 33 0.67 0.37 14.56
C GLU A 33 1.00 0.48 13.07
N LEU A 34 2.05 -0.21 12.61
CA LEU A 34 2.39 -0.28 11.19
C LEU A 34 1.25 -0.91 10.37
N ALA A 35 0.62 -1.97 10.88
CA ALA A 35 -0.53 -2.60 10.23
C ALA A 35 -1.72 -1.65 10.14
N ARG A 36 -2.07 -0.92 11.21
CA ARG A 36 -3.15 0.09 11.19
C ARG A 36 -2.94 1.12 10.09
N ARG A 37 -1.72 1.64 9.95
CA ARG A 37 -1.38 2.60 8.88
C ARG A 37 -1.49 1.97 7.48
N ARG A 38 -1.11 0.70 7.33
CA ARG A 38 -1.18 -0.02 6.05
C ARG A 38 -2.61 -0.29 5.60
N VAL A 39 -3.53 -0.60 6.53
CA VAL A 39 -4.94 -0.89 6.20
C VAL A 39 -5.57 0.25 5.39
N ALA A 40 -5.34 1.51 5.78
CA ALA A 40 -5.84 2.67 5.02
C ALA A 40 -5.31 2.69 3.57
N VAL A 41 -4.01 2.43 3.38
CA VAL A 41 -3.39 2.37 2.06
C VAL A 41 -3.91 1.17 1.25
N GLU A 42 -4.11 0.02 1.89
CA GLU A 42 -4.66 -1.19 1.27
C GLU A 42 -6.09 -0.99 0.78
N HIS A 43 -6.93 -0.26 1.54
CA HIS A 43 -8.26 0.13 1.10
C HIS A 43 -8.23 0.98 -0.18
N VAL A 44 -7.37 2.01 -0.23
CA VAL A 44 -7.20 2.82 -1.45
C VAL A 44 -6.72 1.97 -2.62
N ILE A 45 -5.72 1.09 -2.41
CA ILE A 45 -5.24 0.17 -3.46
C ILE A 45 -6.36 -0.76 -3.94
N ARG A 46 -7.21 -1.26 -3.04
CA ARG A 46 -8.36 -2.08 -3.41
C ARG A 46 -9.33 -1.31 -4.30
N CYS A 47 -9.68 -0.08 -3.93
CA CYS A 47 -10.54 0.79 -4.75
C CYS A 47 -9.93 1.03 -6.13
N LEU A 48 -8.64 1.33 -6.21
CA LEU A 48 -7.93 1.52 -7.48
C LEU A 48 -7.88 0.24 -8.34
N LYS A 49 -7.85 -0.95 -7.73
CA LYS A 49 -7.89 -2.23 -8.44
C LYS A 49 -9.25 -2.52 -9.08
N ILE A 50 -10.35 -1.97 -8.56
CA ILE A 50 -11.71 -2.11 -9.16
C ILE A 50 -11.72 -1.58 -10.60
N PHE A 51 -11.00 -0.50 -10.89
CA PHE A 51 -10.88 0.08 -12.23
C PHE A 51 -10.09 -0.79 -13.22
N ARG A 52 -9.55 -1.95 -12.77
CA ARG A 52 -8.77 -2.94 -13.54
C ARG A 52 -7.44 -2.42 -14.13
N ILE A 53 -7.23 -1.11 -14.20
CA ILE A 53 -6.01 -0.45 -14.68
C ILE A 53 -4.75 -0.92 -13.93
N LEU A 54 -4.88 -1.23 -12.63
CA LEU A 54 -3.80 -1.76 -11.79
C LEU A 54 -3.93 -3.27 -11.49
N ALA A 55 -5.12 -3.84 -11.70
CA ALA A 55 -5.35 -5.25 -11.41
C ALA A 55 -4.99 -6.16 -12.59
N GLU A 56 -5.07 -5.65 -13.81
CA GLU A 56 -4.85 -6.41 -15.04
C GLU A 56 -3.76 -5.79 -15.92
N ARG A 57 -3.36 -6.52 -16.95
CA ARG A 57 -2.43 -6.00 -17.96
C ARG A 57 -3.08 -4.82 -18.68
N TYR A 58 -2.53 -3.64 -18.48
CA TYR A 58 -2.96 -2.43 -19.16
C TYR A 58 -2.68 -2.51 -20.68
N ARG A 59 -3.74 -2.67 -21.48
CA ARG A 59 -3.68 -2.81 -22.96
C ARG A 59 -3.72 -1.48 -23.73
N ASN A 60 -3.87 -0.35 -23.03
CA ASN A 60 -4.05 0.96 -23.63
C ASN A 60 -2.70 1.69 -23.85
N ARG A 61 -2.66 2.78 -24.62
CA ARG A 61 -1.41 3.57 -24.85
C ARG A 61 -0.79 4.04 -23.53
N ARG A 62 0.47 3.68 -23.28
CA ARG A 62 1.19 3.94 -22.01
C ARG A 62 1.45 5.43 -21.73
N LYS A 63 1.62 6.27 -22.76
CA LYS A 63 1.90 7.72 -22.61
C LYS A 63 0.85 8.45 -21.75
N ARG A 64 -0.40 7.96 -21.71
CA ARG A 64 -1.51 8.56 -20.94
C ARG A 64 -1.86 7.79 -19.67
N PHE A 65 -1.09 6.77 -19.29
CA PHE A 65 -1.36 5.94 -18.10
C PHE A 65 -1.40 6.78 -16.82
N ALA A 66 -0.37 7.61 -16.60
CA ALA A 66 -0.27 8.45 -15.41
C ALA A 66 -1.47 9.42 -15.29
N ILE A 67 -1.90 10.04 -16.40
CA ILE A 67 -3.06 10.94 -16.40
C ILE A 67 -4.34 10.19 -16.00
N ARG A 68 -4.58 9.01 -16.58
CA ARG A 68 -5.76 8.20 -16.25
C ARG A 68 -5.75 7.72 -14.80
N PHE A 69 -4.59 7.30 -14.32
CA PHE A 69 -4.41 6.91 -12.92
C PHE A 69 -4.67 8.09 -11.97
N ASN A 70 -4.09 9.25 -12.25
CA ASN A 70 -4.28 10.46 -11.43
C ASN A 70 -5.73 10.93 -11.41
N LEU A 71 -6.45 10.84 -12.53
CA LEU A 71 -7.88 11.16 -12.58
C LEU A 71 -8.69 10.24 -11.67
N ILE A 72 -8.44 8.93 -11.72
CA ILE A 72 -9.13 7.97 -10.85
C ILE A 72 -8.81 8.22 -9.37
N ALA A 73 -7.53 8.45 -9.04
CA ALA A 73 -7.12 8.78 -7.69
C ALA A 73 -7.76 10.09 -7.20
N GLY A 74 -7.84 11.10 -8.07
CA GLY A 74 -8.49 12.37 -7.78
C GLY A 74 -9.99 12.21 -7.49
N LEU A 75 -10.70 11.41 -8.31
CA LEU A 75 -12.11 11.10 -8.08
C LEU A 75 -12.33 10.38 -6.75
N HIS A 76 -11.49 9.40 -6.43
CA HIS A 76 -11.58 8.69 -5.15
C HIS A 76 -11.30 9.59 -3.95
N ASN A 77 -10.32 10.49 -4.05
CA ASN A 77 -10.03 11.47 -3.00
C ASN A 77 -11.18 12.47 -2.82
N PHE A 78 -11.83 12.88 -3.93
CA PHE A 78 -12.99 13.75 -3.88
C PHE A 78 -14.18 13.05 -3.19
N GLU A 79 -14.44 11.78 -3.54
CA GLU A 79 -15.47 10.96 -2.87
C GLU A 79 -15.20 10.83 -1.36
N LEU A 80 -13.96 10.59 -0.96
CA LEU A 80 -13.56 10.54 0.46
C LEU A 80 -13.70 11.89 1.18
N SER A 81 -13.70 13.02 0.47
CA SER A 81 -13.88 14.35 1.06
C SER A 81 -15.35 14.74 1.27
N LEU A 82 -16.28 13.99 0.66
CA LEU A 82 -17.72 14.22 0.74
C LEU A 82 -18.41 13.45 1.89
N GLY A 83 -17.70 12.49 2.52
CA GLY A 83 -18.16 11.70 3.65
C GLY A 83 -17.36 12.00 4.92
#